data_AF-A0A9P6Y348-F1
#
_entry.id   AF-A0A9P6Y348-F1
#
_cell.length_a   1.000
_cell.length_b   1.000
_cell.length_c   1.000
_cell.angle_alpha   90.00
_cell.angle_beta   90.00
_cell.angle_gamma   90.00
#
_symmetry.space_group_name_H-M   'P 1'
#
loop_
_entity.id
_entity.type
_entity.pdbx_description
1 polymer ?
#
loop_
_entity_poly.entity_id
_entity_poly.type
_entity_poly.pdbx_seq_one_letter_code
_entity_poly.pdbx_strand_id
1 'polypeptide(L)' 'MLSTLSLVAAGLGVSLVPASLRRVNIEGVVYVSVTDPVELRAPLNLIWRDAPQSGATRKLIEEVRRHREQQAN' A
#
# COMPACT_ATOMS: atom_id res chain seq x y z
N MET A 1 7.40 9.14 -3.83
CA MET A 1 7.48 7.67 -4.04
C MET A 1 7.88 7.31 -5.46
N LEU A 2 7.30 7.89 -6.53
CA LEU A 2 7.84 7.67 -7.88
C LEU A 2 9.30 8.19 -7.99
N SER A 3 9.56 9.37 -7.40
CA SER A 3 10.90 9.96 -7.31
C SER A 3 11.94 9.03 -6.69
N THR A 4 11.60 8.29 -5.63
CA THR A 4 12.54 7.35 -4.99
C THR A 4 12.82 6.15 -5.89
N LEU A 5 11.85 5.66 -6.67
CA LEU A 5 12.08 4.57 -7.62
C LEU A 5 12.90 5.05 -8.84
N SER A 6 12.72 6.29 -9.28
CA SER A 6 13.57 6.89 -10.32
C SER A 6 15.03 6.97 -9.89
N LEU A 7 15.31 7.27 -8.62
CA LEU A 7 16.68 7.27 -8.09
C LEU A 7 17.27 5.85 -8.02
N VAL A 8 16.46 4.85 -7.68
CA VAL A 8 16.86 3.42 -7.75
C VAL A 8 17.19 3.03 -9.19
N ALA A 9 16.35 3.39 -10.16
CA ALA A 9 16.59 3.14 -11.58
C ALA A 9 17.87 3.85 -12.10
N ALA A 10 18.19 5.02 -11.55
CA ALA A 10 19.42 5.75 -11.82
C ALA A 10 20.66 5.19 -11.08
N GLY A 11 20.52 4.10 -10.32
CA GLY A 11 21.64 3.42 -9.64
C GLY A 11 22.06 4.04 -8.31
N LEU A 12 21.27 4.92 -7.70
CA LEU A 12 21.64 5.58 -6.43
C LEU A 12 21.51 4.67 -5.19
N GLY A 13 20.86 3.52 -5.29
CA GLY A 13 20.75 2.57 -4.18
C GLY A 13 19.48 1.72 -4.21
N VAL A 14 18.99 1.35 -3.03
CA VAL A 14 17.80 0.51 -2.82
C VAL A 14 16.74 1.23 -1.97
N SER A 15 15.48 0.80 -2.08
CA SER A 15 14.37 1.39 -1.30
C SER A 15 13.41 0.30 -0.83
N LEU A 16 12.94 0.43 0.43
CA LEU A 16 11.84 -0.39 0.95
C LEU A 16 10.51 0.23 0.51
N VAL A 17 9.68 -0.59 -0.12
CA VAL A 17 8.39 -0.16 -0.67
C VAL A 17 7.26 -1.06 -0.20
N PRO A 18 6.03 -0.52 -0.02
CA PRO A 18 4.86 -1.36 0.16
C PRO A 18 4.65 -2.29 -1.04
N ALA A 19 4.15 -3.50 -0.79
CA ALA A 19 3.90 -4.50 -1.84
C ALA A 19 3.00 -3.99 -2.97
N SER A 20 2.10 -3.02 -2.69
CA SER A 20 1.22 -2.41 -3.68
C SER A 20 1.97 -1.69 -4.82
N LEU A 21 3.21 -1.23 -4.58
CA LEU A 21 4.04 -0.57 -5.58
C LEU A 21 4.64 -1.53 -6.61
N ARG A 22 4.61 -2.86 -6.38
CA ARG A 22 5.01 -3.84 -7.41
C ARG A 22 4.23 -3.73 -8.72
N ARG A 23 3.03 -3.14 -8.68
CA ARG A 23 2.21 -2.87 -9.87
C ARG A 23 2.74 -1.74 -10.75
N VAL A 24 3.64 -0.91 -10.21
CA VAL A 24 4.29 0.17 -10.96
C VAL A 24 5.52 -0.40 -11.64
N ASN A 25 5.48 -0.47 -12.97
CA ASN A 25 6.61 -0.93 -13.77
C ASN A 25 7.54 0.24 -14.08
N ILE A 26 8.77 0.20 -13.58
CA ILE A 26 9.82 1.17 -13.90
C ILE A 26 10.98 0.38 -14.49
N GLU A 27 11.40 0.76 -15.69
CA GLU A 27 12.52 0.15 -16.38
C GLU A 27 13.79 0.25 -15.52
N GLY A 28 14.55 -0.85 -15.44
CA GLY A 28 15.76 -0.91 -14.62
C GLY A 28 15.53 -1.15 -13.13
N VAL A 29 14.29 -1.34 -12.66
CA VAL A 29 13.98 -1.66 -11.26
C VAL A 29 13.50 -3.11 -11.12
N VAL A 30 14.10 -3.84 -10.16
CA VAL A 30 13.66 -5.19 -9.77
C VAL A 30 13.11 -5.15 -8.34
N TYR A 31 11.96 -5.78 -8.12
CA TYR A 31 11.35 -5.90 -6.80
C TYR A 31 11.72 -7.22 -6.12
N VAL A 32 12.44 -7.15 -5.00
CA VAL A 32 12.82 -8.31 -4.18
C VAL A 32 11.85 -8.45 -2.99
N SER A 33 11.37 -9.66 -2.71
CA SER A 33 10.55 -9.93 -1.51
C SER A 33 11.47 -9.99 -0.28
N VAL A 34 11.06 -9.34 0.81
CA VAL A 34 11.73 -9.50 2.11
C VAL A 34 11.07 -10.67 2.84
N THR A 35 11.81 -11.76 3.07
CA THR A 35 11.32 -13.03 3.63
C THR A 35 12.08 -13.40 4.91
N ASP A 36 11.84 -12.66 6.00
CA ASP A 36 12.35 -12.92 7.36
C ASP A 36 11.46 -12.20 8.41
N PRO A 37 11.42 -12.59 9.70
CA PRO A 37 10.26 -12.41 10.59
C PRO A 37 10.07 -10.99 11.14
N VAL A 38 10.78 -10.00 10.61
CA VAL A 38 10.46 -8.61 10.92
C VAL A 38 9.12 -8.32 10.27
N GLU A 39 8.08 -8.10 11.08
CA GLU A 39 6.74 -7.71 10.63
C GLU A 39 6.76 -6.30 10.00
N LEU A 40 7.45 -6.13 8.88
CA LEU A 40 7.45 -4.90 8.11
C LEU A 40 6.08 -4.75 7.46
N ARG A 41 5.20 -4.02 8.16
CA ARG A 41 3.85 -3.70 7.70
C ARG A 41 3.77 -2.25 7.24
N ALA A 42 3.10 -2.05 6.11
CA ALA A 42 2.70 -0.73 5.63
C ALA A 42 1.17 -0.63 5.77
N PRO A 43 0.64 -0.23 6.94
CA PRO A 43 -0.80 -0.24 7.19
C PRO A 43 -1.54 0.79 6.33
N LEU A 44 -2.69 0.37 5.79
CA LEU A 44 -3.65 1.28 5.15
C LEU A 44 -4.77 1.60 6.14
N ASN A 45 -4.83 2.88 6.56
CA ASN A 45 -5.79 3.37 7.54
C ASN A 45 -6.95 4.11 6.85
N LEU A 46 -8.18 3.77 7.21
CA LEU A 46 -9.38 4.51 6.83
C LEU A 46 -9.81 5.37 8.02
N ILE A 47 -9.93 6.68 7.83
CA ILE A 47 -10.22 7.65 8.90
C ILE A 47 -11.46 8.44 8.50
N TRP A 48 -12.37 8.65 9.45
CA TRP A 48 -13.55 9.50 9.32
C TRP A 48 -13.83 10.22 10.63
N ARG A 49 -14.69 11.24 10.59
CA ARG A 49 -15.09 12.00 11.77
C ARG A 49 -16.04 11.19 12.64
N ASP A 50 -15.85 11.25 13.95
CA ASP A 50 -16.82 10.75 14.93
C ASP A 50 -18.03 11.69 15.02
N ALA A 51 -18.94 11.57 14.06
CA ALA A 51 -20.15 12.35 13.90
C ALA A 51 -21.17 11.53 13.07
N PRO A 52 -22.47 11.90 13.04
CA PRO A 52 -23.44 11.24 12.18
C PRO A 52 -22.94 11.16 10.73
N GLN A 53 -22.78 9.93 10.25
CA GLN A 53 -22.20 9.66 8.95
C GLN A 53 -23.22 9.91 7.84
N SER A 54 -22.77 10.52 6.74
CA SER A 54 -23.54 10.53 5.49
C SER A 54 -23.74 9.10 4.97
N GLY A 55 -24.78 8.89 4.15
CA GLY A 55 -25.01 7.60 3.49
C GLY A 55 -23.81 7.13 2.67
N ALA A 56 -23.12 8.04 1.98
CA ALA A 56 -21.92 7.74 1.20
C ALA A 56 -20.74 7.29 2.07
N THR A 57 -20.50 7.96 3.21
CA THR A 57 -19.43 7.59 4.16
C THR A 57 -19.69 6.20 4.75
N ARG A 58 -20.93 5.93 5.16
CA ARG A 58 -21.31 4.61 5.68
C ARG A 58 -21.07 3.53 4.62
N LYS A 59 -21.51 3.77 3.38
CA LYS A 59 -21.36 2.82 2.28
C LYS A 59 -19.89 2.54 1.97
N LEU A 60 -19.03 3.56 1.97
CA LEU A 60 -17.59 3.37 1.77
C LEU A 60 -16.95 2.54 2.89
N ILE A 61 -17.30 2.80 4.16
CA ILE A 61 -16.80 2.02 5.29
C ILE A 61 -17.19 0.54 5.16
N GLU A 62 -18.44 0.27 4.79
CA GLU A 62 -18.93 -1.09 4.56
C GLU A 62 -18.17 -1.79 3.42
N GLU A 63 -17.99 -1.12 2.28
CA GLU A 63 -17.26 -1.70 1.16
C GLU A 63 -15.79 -1.96 1.49
N VAL A 64 -15.12 -1.03 2.19
CA VAL A 64 -13.73 -1.25 2.62
C VAL A 64 -13.64 -2.45 3.56
N ARG A 65 -14.56 -2.59 4.52
CA ARG A 65 -14.60 -3.76 5.42
C ARG A 65 -14.77 -5.07 4.65
N ARG A 66 -15.70 -5.11 3.70
CA ARG A 66 -15.90 -6.29 2.83
C ARG A 66 -14.64 -6.65 2.03
N HIS A 67 -13.97 -5.67 1.44
CA HIS A 67 -12.74 -5.93 0.67
C HIS A 67 -11.59 -6.39 1.57
N ARG A 68 -11.51 -5.92 2.83
CA ARG A 68 -10.49 -6.41 3.78
C ARG A 68 -10.68 -7.89 4.11
N GLU A 69 -11.92 -8.35 4.26
CA GLU A 69 -12.22 -9.77 4.51
C GLU A 69 -11.84 -10.65 3.31
N GLN A 70 -12.12 -10.19 2.10
CA GLN A 70 -11.75 -10.90 0.86
C GLN A 70 -10.24 -11.01 0.63
N GLN A 71 -9.45 -10.03 1.09
CA GLN A 71 -7.98 -10.07 0.98
C GLN A 71 -7.29 -10.89 2.06
N ALA A 72 -8.00 -11.26 3.14
CA ALA A 72 -7.46 -12.07 4.22
C ALA A 72 -7.65 -13.59 3.99
N ASN A 73 -8.41 -13.97 2.96
CA ASN A 73 -8.72 -15.34 2.55
C ASN A 73 -7.93 -15.72 1.31
#